data_AF-A0A838TWX1-F1
#
_entry.id   AF-A0A838TWX1-F1
#
_cell.length_a   1.000
_cell.length_b   1.000
_cell.length_c   1.000
_cell.angle_alpha   90.00
_cell.angle_beta   90.00
_cell.angle_gamma   90.00
#
_symmetry.space_group_name_H-M   'P 1'
#
loop_
_entity.id
_entity.type
_entity.pdbx_description
1 polymer ?
#
loop_
_entity_poly.entity_id
_entity_poly.type
_entity_poly.pdbx_seq_one_letter_code
_entity_poly.pdbx_strand_id
1 'polypeptide(L)'
;MDKHTSPLSQEDPHVPIQNNKKARLWIIGGLIALAVITLIFVKATWAKVVIGGAILLLLTAFGLESSNKDYDLGKLIQTGSFAASQIQRDSKGNLLPSSVDAFCNAQQKDYNCADFKTQPEAQYVYDRCNALGKNMDVYHLDGNHNGIVCEALPGNPNR
;
A
#
# COMPACT_ATOMS: atom_id res chain seq x y z
N MET A 1 -45.35 -32.84 14.81
CA MET A 1 -45.39 -31.56 14.07
C MET A 1 -43.95 -31.08 13.87
N ASP A 2 -43.07 -31.90 13.28
CA ASP A 2 -42.93 -32.21 11.84
C ASP A 2 -42.34 -31.06 11.03
N LYS A 3 -41.02 -31.11 10.84
CA LYS A 3 -40.29 -31.14 9.55
C LYS A 3 -38.84 -30.67 9.79
N HIS A 4 -37.78 -31.20 9.20
CA HIS A 4 -37.46 -32.45 8.50
C HIS A 4 -35.93 -32.35 8.32
N THR A 5 -35.20 -33.43 8.57
CA THR A 5 -33.74 -33.51 8.40
C THR A 5 -33.40 -33.92 6.96
N SER A 6 -32.61 -33.06 6.28
CA SER A 6 -31.66 -33.31 5.15
C SER A 6 -32.20 -33.92 3.83
N PRO A 7 -31.43 -34.11 2.72
CA PRO A 7 -30.11 -33.60 2.25
C PRO A 7 -30.14 -33.11 0.77
N LEU A 8 -29.05 -32.48 0.26
CA LEU A 8 -28.53 -32.43 -1.14
C LEU A 8 -27.60 -31.20 -1.24
N SER A 9 -26.28 -31.33 -1.11
CA SER A 9 -25.39 -31.82 -2.17
C SER A 9 -25.67 -31.16 -3.52
N GLN A 10 -25.16 -29.95 -3.70
CA GLN A 10 -24.52 -29.60 -4.95
C GLN A 10 -23.28 -28.79 -4.60
N GLU A 11 -22.14 -29.46 -4.55
CA GLU A 11 -20.87 -28.81 -4.90
C GLU A 11 -21.14 -28.11 -6.23
N ASP A 12 -21.19 -26.77 -6.22
CA ASP A 12 -21.08 -26.02 -7.46
C ASP A 12 -19.82 -26.54 -8.14
N PRO A 13 -19.88 -27.00 -9.40
CA PRO A 13 -18.69 -27.41 -10.11
C PRO A 13 -17.75 -26.22 -10.03
N HIS A 14 -16.63 -26.42 -9.36
CA HIS A 14 -15.58 -25.44 -9.20
C HIS A 14 -15.16 -25.07 -10.62
N VAL A 15 -15.79 -24.04 -11.20
CA VAL A 15 -15.43 -23.52 -12.49
C VAL A 15 -13.98 -23.09 -12.28
N PRO A 16 -13.01 -23.68 -12.98
CA PRO A 16 -11.67 -23.15 -12.94
C PRO A 16 -11.75 -21.82 -13.70
N ILE A 17 -12.09 -20.75 -13.00
CA ILE A 17 -11.84 -19.39 -13.47
C ILE A 17 -10.32 -19.32 -13.50
N GLN A 18 -9.71 -19.72 -14.61
CA GLN A 18 -8.29 -19.50 -14.81
C GLN A 18 -8.09 -18.00 -14.66
N ASN A 19 -7.53 -17.60 -13.51
CA ASN A 19 -7.41 -16.22 -13.07
C ASN A 19 -6.33 -15.53 -13.89
N ASN A 20 -6.62 -15.32 -15.18
CA ASN A 20 -5.79 -14.57 -16.07
C ASN A 20 -6.18 -13.10 -15.89
N LYS A 21 -5.38 -12.39 -15.09
CA LYS A 21 -5.50 -10.93 -14.91
C LYS A 21 -5.64 -10.18 -16.25
N LYS A 22 -5.01 -10.68 -17.32
CA LYS A 22 -5.17 -10.11 -18.66
C LYS A 22 -6.59 -10.29 -19.19
N ALA A 23 -7.20 -11.48 -19.00
CA ALA A 23 -8.56 -11.75 -19.45
C ALA A 23 -9.59 -10.85 -18.74
N ARG A 24 -9.47 -10.66 -17.42
CA ARG A 24 -10.37 -9.77 -16.67
C ARG A 24 -10.23 -8.31 -17.10
N LEU A 25 -9.01 -7.84 -17.30
CA LEU A 25 -8.76 -6.49 -17.83
C LEU A 25 -9.30 -6.31 -19.25
N TRP A 26 -9.15 -7.31 -20.12
CA TRP A 26 -9.74 -7.28 -21.47
C TRP A 26 -11.28 -7.25 -21.43
N ILE A 27 -11.91 -8.00 -20.52
CA ILE A 27 -13.37 -8.00 -20.34
C ILE A 27 -13.85 -6.63 -19.85
N ILE A 28 -13.25 -6.09 -18.78
CA ILE A 28 -13.64 -4.78 -18.21
C ILE A 28 -13.39 -3.66 -19.23
N GLY A 29 -12.24 -3.67 -19.90
CA GLY A 29 -11.93 -2.71 -20.96
C GLY A 29 -12.90 -2.78 -22.15
N GLY A 30 -13.30 -4.00 -22.54
CA GLY A 30 -14.31 -4.21 -23.58
C GLY A 30 -15.68 -3.66 -23.22
N LEU A 31 -16.12 -3.83 -21.96
CA LEU A 31 -17.39 -3.27 -21.46
C LEU A 31 -17.38 -1.74 -21.44
N ILE A 32 -16.27 -1.13 -21.04
CA ILE A 32 -16.11 0.34 -21.05
C ILE A 32 -16.19 0.86 -22.49
N ALA A 33 -15.48 0.23 -23.44
CA ALA A 33 -15.52 0.64 -24.84
C ALA A 33 -16.95 0.55 -25.42
N LEU A 34 -17.67 -0.52 -25.13
CA LEU A 34 -19.07 -0.69 -25.55
C LEU A 34 -19.98 0.39 -24.95
N ALA A 35 -19.83 0.70 -23.65
CA ALA A 35 -20.58 1.77 -22.99
C ALA A 35 -20.30 3.14 -23.62
N VAL A 36 -19.04 3.46 -23.92
CA VAL A 36 -18.66 4.72 -24.60
C VAL A 36 -19.28 4.80 -26.00
N ILE A 37 -19.25 3.70 -26.78
CA ILE A 37 -19.89 3.65 -28.10
C ILE A 37 -21.40 3.92 -27.95
N THR A 38 -22.08 3.27 -27.01
CA THR A 38 -23.52 3.50 -26.80
C THR A 38 -23.85 4.95 -26.41
N LEU A 39 -22.99 5.61 -25.63
CA LEU A 39 -23.17 7.01 -25.21
C LEU A 39 -23.16 7.98 -26.41
N ILE A 40 -22.41 7.68 -27.47
CA ILE A 40 -22.35 8.49 -28.71
C ILE A 40 -23.69 8.41 -29.48
N PHE A 41 -24.32 7.23 -29.52
CA PHE A 41 -25.54 7.01 -30.31
C PHE A 41 -26.84 7.33 -29.56
N VAL A 42 -26.81 7.39 -28.22
CA VAL A 42 -27.98 7.73 -27.41
C VAL A 42 -28.31 9.22 -27.52
N LYS A 43 -29.55 9.53 -27.93
CA LYS A 43 -30.07 10.91 -28.00
C LYS A 43 -30.71 11.41 -26.71
N ALA A 44 -31.17 10.50 -25.85
CA ALA A 44 -31.80 10.84 -24.59
C ALA A 44 -30.80 11.39 -23.57
N THR A 45 -30.99 12.63 -23.12
CA THR A 45 -30.04 13.36 -22.26
C THR A 45 -29.93 12.72 -20.86
N TRP A 46 -31.03 12.22 -20.30
CA TRP A 46 -31.02 11.53 -19.01
C TRP A 46 -30.26 10.20 -19.07
N ALA A 47 -30.37 9.47 -20.18
CA ALA A 47 -29.65 8.23 -20.40
C ALA A 47 -28.13 8.45 -20.51
N LYS A 48 -27.68 9.58 -21.08
CA LYS A 48 -26.26 9.95 -21.09
C LYS A 48 -25.70 10.16 -19.68
N VAL A 49 -26.49 10.75 -18.77
CA VAL A 49 -26.08 10.93 -17.36
C VAL A 49 -25.93 9.57 -16.67
N VAL A 50 -26.89 8.67 -16.87
CA VAL A 50 -26.85 7.32 -16.29
C VAL A 50 -25.66 6.51 -16.84
N ILE A 51 -25.48 6.50 -18.16
CA ILE A 51 -24.37 5.78 -18.81
C ILE A 51 -23.02 6.40 -18.42
N GLY A 52 -22.93 7.73 -18.33
CA GLY A 52 -21.74 8.43 -17.87
C GLY A 52 -21.36 8.06 -16.43
N GLY A 53 -22.34 7.98 -15.53
CA GLY A 53 -22.12 7.50 -14.16
C GLY A 53 -21.65 6.04 -14.10
N ALA A 54 -22.23 5.17 -14.94
CA ALA A 54 -21.79 3.77 -15.05
C ALA A 54 -20.35 3.65 -15.58
N ILE A 55 -19.97 4.46 -16.58
CA ILE A 55 -18.59 4.50 -17.11
C ILE A 55 -17.61 4.95 -16.03
N LEU A 56 -17.95 5.99 -15.25
CA LEU A 56 -17.10 6.47 -14.15
C LEU A 56 -16.84 5.36 -13.10
N LEU A 57 -17.89 4.62 -12.75
CA LEU A 57 -17.79 3.49 -11.81
C LEU A 57 -16.93 2.36 -12.39
N LEU A 58 -17.14 2.00 -13.66
CA LEU A 58 -16.35 0.97 -14.35
C LEU A 58 -14.88 1.37 -14.54
N LEU A 59 -14.59 2.65 -14.85
CA LEU A 59 -13.22 3.17 -14.93
C LEU A 59 -12.52 3.14 -13.58
N THR A 60 -13.25 3.41 -12.50
CA THR A 60 -12.71 3.29 -11.14
C THR A 60 -12.34 1.84 -10.86
N ALA A 61 -13.24 0.89 -11.14
CA ALA A 61 -12.95 -0.54 -11.00
C ALA A 61 -11.78 -1.00 -11.88
N PHE A 62 -11.72 -0.55 -13.15
CA PHE A 62 -10.62 -0.83 -14.06
C PHE A 62 -9.29 -0.26 -13.55
N GLY A 63 -9.28 0.94 -12.96
CA GLY A 63 -8.09 1.55 -12.37
C GLY A 63 -7.56 0.75 -11.18
N LEU A 64 -8.45 0.29 -10.29
CA LEU A 64 -8.08 -0.59 -9.18
C LEU A 64 -7.56 -1.95 -9.68
N GLU A 65 -8.15 -2.51 -10.73
CA GLU A 65 -7.78 -3.83 -11.24
C GLU A 65 -6.55 -3.82 -12.16
N SER A 66 -6.30 -2.72 -12.89
CA SER A 66 -5.14 -2.56 -13.78
C SER A 66 -3.85 -2.35 -13.00
N SER A 67 -3.94 -1.85 -11.78
CA SER A 67 -2.77 -1.73 -10.93
C SER A 67 -2.44 -3.10 -10.35
N ASN A 68 -1.34 -3.73 -10.78
CA ASN A 68 -0.79 -4.94 -10.14
C ASN A 68 -0.21 -4.62 -8.72
N LYS A 69 -0.69 -3.56 -8.06
CA LYS A 69 -0.36 -3.23 -6.70
C LYS A 69 -1.53 -3.66 -5.83
N ASP A 70 -1.27 -4.57 -4.91
CA ASP A 70 -2.14 -4.86 -3.77
C ASP A 70 -2.29 -3.58 -2.95
N TYR A 71 -3.27 -2.75 -3.31
CA TYR A 71 -3.67 -1.62 -2.49
C TYR A 71 -4.41 -2.19 -1.29
N ASP A 72 -3.66 -2.44 -0.23
CA ASP A 72 -4.16 -3.03 1.00
C ASP A 72 -5.04 -1.99 1.74
N LEU A 73 -6.31 -1.89 1.32
CA LEU A 73 -7.32 -0.95 1.83
C LEU A 73 -7.53 -1.11 3.34
N GLY A 74 -7.29 -2.29 3.89
CA GLY A 74 -7.35 -2.58 5.33
C GLY A 74 -6.25 -1.87 6.13
N LYS A 75 -5.04 -1.74 5.57
CA LYS A 75 -3.95 -0.99 6.21
C LYS A 75 -4.14 0.52 6.08
N LEU A 76 -4.71 1.00 4.99
CA LEU A 76 -5.04 2.41 4.75
C LEU A 76 -6.03 2.99 5.77
N ILE A 77 -7.05 2.18 6.13
CA ILE A 77 -8.11 2.60 7.05
C ILE A 77 -7.69 2.48 8.52
N GLN A 78 -6.83 1.52 8.87
CA GLN A 78 -6.41 1.33 10.26
C GLN A 78 -5.32 2.30 10.73
N THR A 79 -4.38 2.71 9.87
CA THR A 79 -3.26 3.57 10.32
C THR A 79 -3.46 5.05 10.07
N GLY A 80 -4.38 5.48 9.19
CA GLY A 80 -4.58 6.90 8.85
C GLY A 80 -3.32 7.63 8.35
N SER A 81 -2.20 6.92 8.18
CA SER A 81 -0.90 7.44 7.79
C SER A 81 0.06 6.27 7.54
N PHE A 82 0.51 6.10 6.30
CA PHE A 82 1.58 5.16 5.92
C PHE A 82 2.95 5.48 6.57
N ALA A 83 3.02 6.52 7.40
CA ALA A 83 4.25 7.10 7.91
C ALA A 83 4.78 6.43 9.18
N ALA A 84 3.93 5.81 9.99
CA ALA A 84 4.23 5.63 11.41
C ALA A 84 4.96 4.34 11.78
N SER A 85 5.03 3.33 10.90
CA SER A 85 5.42 1.99 11.36
C SER A 85 6.71 1.44 10.77
N GLN A 86 7.10 1.77 9.52
CA GLN A 86 8.30 1.18 8.91
C GLN A 86 8.92 2.11 7.88
N ILE A 87 10.24 2.23 7.90
CA ILE A 87 11.02 2.92 6.88
C ILE A 87 11.03 2.02 5.63
N GLN A 88 10.46 2.51 4.54
CA GLN A 88 10.33 1.73 3.31
C GLN A 88 11.64 1.69 2.55
N ARG A 89 11.89 0.55 1.89
CA ARG A 89 13.05 0.35 1.03
C ARG A 89 12.63 0.11 -0.41
N ASP A 90 13.45 0.55 -1.36
CA ASP A 90 13.27 0.22 -2.76
C ASP A 90 13.62 -1.26 -3.05
N SER A 91 13.39 -1.71 -4.28
CA SER A 91 13.76 -3.06 -4.75
C SER A 91 15.27 -3.36 -4.68
N LYS A 92 16.11 -2.35 -4.44
CA LYS A 92 17.56 -2.45 -4.30
C LYS A 92 18.00 -2.42 -2.82
N GLY A 93 17.05 -2.28 -1.89
CA GLY A 93 17.30 -2.24 -0.45
C GLY A 93 17.65 -0.85 0.12
N ASN A 94 17.59 0.21 -0.70
CA ASN A 94 17.88 1.58 -0.26
C ASN A 94 16.67 2.20 0.43
N LEU A 95 16.89 3.04 1.42
CA LEU A 95 15.85 3.80 2.09
C LEU A 95 15.17 4.79 1.13
N LEU A 96 13.84 4.84 1.16
CA LEU A 96 13.06 5.84 0.42
C LEU A 96 13.01 7.15 1.24
N PRO A 97 13.52 8.28 0.72
CA PRO A 97 13.59 9.55 1.48
C PRO A 97 12.24 10.03 2.01
N SER A 98 11.18 9.87 1.19
CA SER A 98 9.81 10.22 1.58
C SER A 98 9.28 9.36 2.74
N SER A 99 9.71 8.11 2.86
CA SER A 99 9.34 7.24 3.98
C SER A 99 10.09 7.59 5.26
N VAL A 100 11.32 8.10 5.14
CA VAL A 100 12.12 8.56 6.28
C VAL A 100 11.54 9.85 6.84
N ASP A 101 11.13 10.80 6.00
CA ASP A 101 10.46 12.03 6.45
C ASP A 101 9.13 11.76 7.14
N ALA A 102 8.35 10.85 6.55
CA ALA A 102 7.09 10.39 7.11
C ALA A 102 7.35 9.73 8.48
N PHE A 103 8.33 8.83 8.54
CA PHE A 103 8.80 8.23 9.78
C PHE A 103 9.16 9.32 10.79
N CYS A 104 10.07 10.26 10.52
CA CYS A 104 10.47 11.34 11.43
C CYS A 104 9.29 12.11 12.08
N ASN A 105 8.16 12.22 11.38
CA ASN A 105 6.99 12.96 11.85
C ASN A 105 5.93 12.12 12.59
N ALA A 106 6.13 10.81 12.76
CA ALA A 106 5.22 9.95 13.51
C ALA A 106 5.20 10.31 15.01
N GLN A 107 4.00 10.33 15.62
CA GLN A 107 3.80 10.76 17.01
C GLN A 107 4.09 9.67 18.05
N GLN A 108 4.01 8.39 17.68
CA GLN A 108 4.42 7.28 18.53
C GLN A 108 5.47 6.48 17.78
N LYS A 109 6.66 6.42 18.37
CA LYS A 109 7.73 5.55 17.92
C LYS A 109 8.29 4.86 19.13
N ASP A 110 8.55 3.57 18.96
CA ASP A 110 9.47 2.82 19.77
C ASP A 110 10.50 2.30 18.78
N TYR A 111 11.69 2.89 18.81
CA TYR A 111 12.69 2.69 17.79
C TYR A 111 14.02 2.34 18.45
N ASN A 112 14.71 1.32 17.94
CA ASN A 112 15.98 0.87 18.48
C ASN A 112 16.95 0.43 17.36
N CYS A 113 18.18 0.10 17.74
CA CYS A 113 19.19 -0.30 16.75
C CYS A 113 18.86 -1.58 15.99
N ALA A 114 17.96 -2.45 16.48
CA ALA A 114 17.57 -3.67 15.78
C ALA A 114 16.66 -3.40 14.56
N ASP A 115 16.08 -2.20 14.46
CA ASP A 115 15.26 -1.78 13.33
C ASP A 115 16.10 -1.40 12.08
N PHE A 116 17.42 -1.21 12.24
CA PHE A 116 18.37 -0.91 11.17
C PHE A 116 19.21 -2.13 10.79
N LYS A 117 19.59 -2.22 9.51
CA LYS A 117 20.50 -3.29 9.05
C LYS A 117 21.97 -2.90 9.17
N THR A 118 22.30 -1.62 9.04
CA THR A 118 23.69 -1.13 9.06
C THR A 118 23.81 0.18 9.83
N GLN A 119 25.01 0.46 10.34
CA GLN A 119 25.30 1.69 11.06
C GLN A 119 25.07 2.96 10.18
N PRO A 120 25.50 3.00 8.90
CA PRO A 120 25.25 4.17 8.04
C PRO A 120 23.76 4.42 7.78
N GLU A 121 22.95 3.35 7.72
CA GLU A 121 21.50 3.46 7.60
C GLU A 121 20.90 4.13 8.84
N ALA A 122 21.35 3.70 10.02
CA ALA A 122 20.95 4.27 11.29
C ALA A 122 21.31 5.76 11.39
N GLN A 123 22.56 6.09 11.03
CA GLN A 123 23.05 7.46 11.04
C GLN A 123 22.25 8.37 10.12
N TYR A 124 21.97 7.91 8.89
CA TYR A 124 21.20 8.69 7.93
C TYR A 124 19.81 9.09 8.46
N VAL A 125 19.11 8.15 9.09
CA VAL A 125 17.76 8.40 9.64
C VAL A 125 17.84 9.32 10.85
N TYR A 126 18.83 9.13 11.73
CA TYR A 126 19.08 10.01 12.87
C TYR A 126 19.33 11.45 12.42
N ASP A 127 20.28 11.66 11.51
CA ASP A 127 20.64 12.98 10.98
C ASP A 127 19.44 13.63 10.27
N ARG A 128 18.69 12.85 9.48
CA ARG A 128 17.52 13.34 8.76
C ARG A 128 16.42 13.80 9.71
N CYS A 129 16.13 13.03 10.75
CA CYS A 129 15.11 13.41 11.72
C CYS A 129 15.55 14.61 12.59
N ASN A 130 16.83 14.69 12.97
CA ASN A 130 17.39 15.86 13.64
C ASN A 130 17.29 17.13 12.76
N ALA A 131 17.58 17.02 11.47
CA ALA A 131 17.41 18.12 10.51
C ALA A 131 15.96 18.59 10.37
N LEU A 132 14.98 17.72 10.65
CA LEU A 132 13.55 18.04 10.73
C LEU A 132 13.11 18.57 12.10
N GLY A 133 14.05 18.81 13.02
CA GLY A 133 13.79 19.33 14.36
C GLY A 133 13.20 18.29 15.33
N LYS A 134 13.37 16.99 15.05
CA LYS A 134 12.90 15.92 15.92
C LYS A 134 14.03 15.51 16.86
N ASN A 135 13.71 15.34 18.14
CA ASN A 135 14.67 14.80 19.09
C ASN A 135 14.70 13.27 18.98
N MET A 136 15.76 12.74 18.36
CA MET A 136 15.96 11.29 18.18
C MET A 136 16.74 10.63 19.33
N ASP A 137 17.30 11.43 20.23
CA ASP A 137 18.09 10.94 21.38
C ASP A 137 17.20 10.25 22.44
N VAL A 138 15.89 10.51 22.40
CA VAL A 138 14.86 9.83 23.20
C VAL A 138 14.92 8.30 23.06
N TYR A 139 15.41 7.82 21.92
CA TYR A 139 15.52 6.39 21.59
C TYR A 139 16.87 5.77 22.00
N HIS A 140 17.77 6.53 22.65
CA HIS A 140 19.09 6.06 23.11
C HIS A 140 19.90 5.33 22.02
N LEU A 141 19.79 5.81 20.76
CA LEU A 141 20.51 5.22 19.63
C LEU A 141 22.01 5.52 19.70
N ASP A 142 22.38 6.62 20.35
CA ASP A 142 23.76 7.03 20.64
C ASP A 142 23.98 6.97 22.16
N GLY A 143 24.24 5.76 22.67
CA GLY A 143 24.36 5.54 24.12
C GLY A 143 25.57 6.23 24.77
N ASN A 144 26.62 6.54 24.02
CA ASN A 144 27.83 7.20 24.51
C ASN A 144 27.88 8.70 24.16
N HIS A 145 26.85 9.21 23.48
CA HIS A 145 26.65 10.61 23.09
C HIS A 145 27.83 11.18 22.28
N ASN A 146 28.49 10.37 21.46
CA ASN A 146 29.62 10.80 20.64
C ASN A 146 29.21 11.29 19.24
N GLY A 147 27.92 11.27 18.93
CA GLY A 147 27.34 11.64 17.65
C GLY A 147 27.19 10.47 16.67
N ILE A 148 27.56 9.25 17.05
CA ILE A 148 27.53 8.06 16.21
C ILE A 148 26.49 7.08 16.75
N VAL A 149 25.40 6.91 16.02
CA VAL A 149 24.32 6.01 16.45
C VAL A 149 24.63 4.56 16.10
N CYS A 150 24.14 3.64 16.94
CA CYS A 150 24.11 2.20 16.69
C CYS A 150 25.44 1.60 16.24
N GLU A 151 26.55 2.00 16.88
CA GLU A 151 27.92 1.57 16.59
C GLU A 151 28.14 0.04 16.54
N ALA A 152 27.27 -0.71 17.21
CA ALA A 152 27.27 -2.17 17.22
C ALA A 152 26.83 -2.81 15.89
N LEU A 153 26.19 -2.04 14.99
CA LEU A 153 25.72 -2.53 13.70
C LEU A 153 26.88 -2.69 12.69
N PRO A 154 26.70 -3.54 11.66
CA PRO A 154 27.65 -3.67 10.57
C PRO A 154 27.86 -2.35 9.80
N GLY A 155 29.08 -2.12 9.31
CA GLY A 155 29.42 -0.94 8.49
C GLY A 155 29.80 0.32 9.28
N ASN A 156 30.01 0.20 10.60
CA ASN A 156 30.58 1.28 11.42
C ASN A 156 32.02 1.60 10.93
N PRO A 157 32.34 2.86 10.57
CA PRO A 157 33.68 3.24 10.10
C PRO A 157 34.78 3.15 11.17
N ASN A 158 34.40 3.04 12.45
CA ASN A 158 35.32 3.01 13.59
C ASN A 158 35.54 1.61 14.19
N ARG A 159 35.15 0.54 13.49
CA ARG A 159 35.20 -0.85 13.98
C ARG A 159 36.17 -1.72 13.20
#